data_AF-A0A2W7IBB1-F1
#
_entry.id   AF-A0A2W7IBB1-F1
#
_cell.length_a   1.000
_cell.length_b   1.000
_cell.length_c   1.000
_cell.angle_alpha   90.00
_cell.angle_beta   90.00
_cell.angle_gamma   90.00
#
_symmetry.space_group_name_H-M   'P 1'
#
loop_
_entity.id
_entity.type
_entity.pdbx_description
1 polymer ?
#
loop_
_entity_poly.entity_id
_entity_poly.type
_entity_poly.pdbx_seq_one_letter_code
_entity_poly.pdbx_strand_id
1 'polypeptide(L)' 'MSLSIFLGMIGAPQIILIVIVILLIFGGKKIPELMRGLGSGIKEFKDASKDEEEEGSVKPDTSKHVEDKK' A
#
# COMPACT_ATOMS: atom_id res chain seq x y z
N MET A 1 -8.10 -33.30 19.68
CA MET A 1 -6.92 -33.38 18.79
C MET A 1 -7.19 -32.79 17.40
N SER A 2 -8.27 -33.16 16.71
CA SER A 2 -8.58 -32.66 15.35
C SER A 2 -8.99 -31.19 15.28
N LEU A 3 -9.61 -30.65 16.34
CA LEU A 3 -10.06 -29.24 16.37
C LEU A 3 -8.90 -28.25 16.62
N SER A 4 -7.84 -28.70 17.29
CA SER A 4 -6.65 -27.88 17.58
C SER A 4 -5.80 -27.61 16.35
N ILE A 5 -5.77 -28.55 15.39
CA ILE A 5 -5.22 -28.33 14.05
C ILE A 5 -6.00 -27.22 13.36
N PHE A 6 -7.33 -27.24 13.47
CA PHE A 6 -8.20 -26.27 12.82
C PHE A 6 -8.26 -24.89 13.48
N LEU A 7 -7.78 -24.72 14.72
CA LEU A 7 -7.86 -23.44 15.46
C LEU A 7 -6.47 -22.87 15.84
N GLY A 8 -5.50 -23.75 16.09
CA GLY A 8 -4.09 -23.40 16.33
C GLY A 8 -3.26 -23.33 15.04
N MET A 9 -3.78 -23.83 13.91
CA MET A 9 -3.18 -23.64 12.58
C MET A 9 -3.90 -22.64 11.69
N ILE A 10 -4.98 -21.95 12.17
CA ILE A 10 -5.46 -20.68 11.56
C ILE A 10 -4.45 -19.56 11.87
N GLY A 11 -3.19 -19.84 11.61
CA GLY A 11 -2.09 -18.91 11.59
C GLY A 11 -1.45 -18.93 10.22
N ALA A 12 -0.23 -18.40 10.14
CA ALA A 12 0.59 -18.32 8.94
C ALA A 12 0.56 -19.55 7.99
N PRO A 13 0.54 -20.83 8.45
CA PRO A 13 0.59 -21.97 7.53
C PRO A 13 -0.68 -22.20 6.69
N GLN A 14 -1.89 -21.85 7.14
CA GLN A 14 -3.08 -21.96 6.27
C GLN A 14 -3.11 -20.83 5.24
N ILE A 15 -2.72 -19.62 5.64
CA ILE A 15 -2.64 -18.46 4.75
C ILE A 15 -1.60 -18.72 3.65
N ILE A 16 -0.41 -19.24 3.98
CA ILE A 16 0.62 -19.53 2.97
C ILE A 16 0.15 -20.59 1.97
N LEU A 17 -0.61 -21.59 2.42
CA LEU A 17 -1.14 -22.64 1.56
C LEU A 17 -2.18 -22.09 0.57
N ILE A 18 -3.08 -21.21 1.02
CA ILE A 18 -4.03 -20.49 0.16
C ILE A 18 -3.28 -19.61 -0.86
N VAL A 19 -2.28 -18.85 -0.41
CA VAL A 19 -1.46 -18.00 -1.28
C VAL A 19 -0.76 -18.83 -2.34
N ILE A 20 -0.20 -19.99 -2.00
CA ILE A 20 0.44 -20.91 -2.94
C ILE A 20 -0.56 -21.41 -3.99
N VAL A 21 -1.77 -21.82 -3.59
CA VAL A 21 -2.80 -22.28 -4.54
C VAL A 21 -3.20 -21.16 -5.51
N ILE A 22 -3.41 -19.95 -5.01
CA ILE A 22 -3.68 -18.77 -5.85
C ILE A 22 -2.49 -18.49 -6.77
N LEU A 23 -1.26 -18.60 -6.27
CA LEU A 23 -0.04 -18.40 -7.07
C LEU A 23 0.12 -19.43 -8.18
N LEU A 24 -0.35 -20.66 -8.00
CA LEU A 24 -0.30 -21.68 -9.04
C LEU A 24 -1.32 -21.41 -10.14
N ILE A 25 -2.52 -20.93 -9.78
CA ILE A 25 -3.59 -20.64 -10.75
C ILE A 25 -3.30 -19.32 -11.51
N PHE A 26 -2.92 -18.27 -10.80
CA PHE A 26 -2.69 -16.95 -11.38
C PHE A 26 -1.23 -16.71 -11.79
N GLY A 27 -0.28 -17.49 -11.28
CA GLY A 27 1.15 -17.27 -11.46
C GLY A 27 1.72 -16.22 -10.48
N GLY A 28 2.99 -16.39 -10.09
CA GLY A 28 3.70 -15.46 -9.18
C GLY A 28 3.86 -14.03 -9.68
N LYS A 29 3.60 -13.77 -10.96
CA LYS A 29 3.73 -12.43 -11.58
C LYS A 29 2.45 -11.59 -11.51
N LYS A 30 1.26 -12.21 -11.40
CA LYS A 30 -0.02 -11.48 -11.45
C LYS A 30 -0.30 -10.68 -10.18
N ILE A 31 0.01 -11.22 -9.01
CA ILE A 31 -0.16 -10.53 -7.72
C ILE A 31 0.62 -9.20 -7.67
N PRO A 32 1.95 -9.15 -7.94
CA PRO A 32 2.70 -7.90 -7.91
C PRO A 32 2.32 -6.93 -9.04
N GLU A 33 1.92 -7.44 -10.21
CA GLU A 33 1.41 -6.62 -11.32
C GLU A 33 0.12 -5.88 -10.92
N LEU A 34 -0.84 -6.59 -10.29
CA LEU A 34 -2.07 -6.02 -9.77
C LEU A 34 -1.81 -5.03 -8.61
N MET A 35 -0.92 -5.38 -7.68
CA MET A 35 -0.55 -4.48 -6.58
C MET A 35 0.11 -3.20 -7.07
N ARG A 36 0.97 -3.26 -8.11
CA ARG A 36 1.56 -2.05 -8.70
C ARG A 36 0.50 -1.18 -9.37
N GLY A 37 -0.43 -1.77 -10.11
CA GLY A 37 -1.54 -1.03 -10.72
C GLY A 37 -2.46 -0.35 -9.69
N LEU A 38 -2.89 -1.10 -8.67
CA LEU A 38 -3.69 -0.58 -7.56
C LEU A 38 -2.93 0.50 -6.77
N GLY A 39 -1.64 0.27 -6.50
CA GLY A 39 -0.80 1.21 -5.75
C GLY A 39 -0.61 2.55 -6.47
N SER A 40 -0.39 2.53 -7.79
CA SER A 40 -0.34 3.75 -8.59
C SER A 40 -1.68 4.48 -8.59
N GLY A 41 -2.80 3.77 -8.77
CA GLY A 41 -4.13 4.39 -8.74
C GLY A 41 -4.49 5.01 -7.38
N ILE A 42 -4.15 4.34 -6.27
CA ILE A 42 -4.34 4.90 -4.92
C ILE A 42 -3.44 6.12 -4.71
N LYS A 43 -2.22 6.10 -5.24
CA LYS A 43 -1.29 7.24 -5.15
C LYS A 43 -1.84 8.44 -5.92
N GLU A 44 -2.24 8.26 -7.17
CA GLU A 44 -2.84 9.31 -8.00
C GLU A 44 -4.14 9.85 -7.39
N PHE A 45 -4.99 8.97 -6.84
CA PHE A 45 -6.19 9.36 -6.12
C PHE A 45 -5.86 10.23 -4.90
N LYS A 46 -4.87 9.81 -4.10
CA LYS A 46 -4.44 10.57 -2.93
C LYS A 46 -3.80 11.91 -3.29
N ASP A 47 -3.02 11.95 -4.35
CA ASP A 47 -2.36 13.18 -4.82
C ASP A 47 -3.43 14.17 -5.32
N ALA A 48 -4.43 13.72 -6.08
CA ALA A 48 -5.55 14.55 -6.54
C ALA A 48 -6.45 15.04 -5.38
N SER A 49 -6.78 14.17 -4.42
CA SER A 49 -7.57 14.57 -3.25
C SER A 49 -6.82 15.55 -2.34
N LYS A 50 -5.48 15.48 -2.30
CA LYS A 50 -4.66 16.44 -1.54
C LYS A 50 -4.67 17.82 -2.17
N ASP A 51 -4.63 17.91 -3.49
CA ASP A 51 -4.68 19.19 -4.19
C ASP A 51 -6.05 19.87 -3.98
N GLU A 52 -7.14 19.09 -3.95
CA GLU A 52 -8.49 19.58 -3.59
C GLU A 52 -8.59 20.04 -2.12
N GLU A 53 -7.91 19.39 -1.19
CA GLU A 53 -7.86 19.78 0.23
C GLU A 53 -6.94 21.00 0.49
N GLU A 54 -5.85 21.15 -0.27
CA GLU A 54 -4.90 22.26 -0.12
C GLU A 54 -5.41 23.59 -0.70
N GLU A 55 -6.34 23.59 -1.67
CA GLU A 55 -6.98 24.82 -2.15
C GLU A 55 -7.85 25.53 -1.08
N GLY A 56 -8.15 24.87 0.05
CA GLY A 56 -8.81 25.45 1.22
C GLY A 56 -7.87 25.97 2.31
N SER A 57 -6.55 25.79 2.19
CA SER A 57 -5.58 26.26 3.19
C SER A 57 -4.46 27.06 2.55
N VAL A 58 -4.60 28.38 2.61
CA VAL A 58 -3.49 29.32 2.46
C VAL A 58 -2.36 28.88 3.38
N LYS A 59 -1.34 28.23 2.82
CA LYS A 59 -0.06 28.04 3.50
C LYS A 59 0.54 29.44 3.70
N PRO A 60 0.73 29.92 4.95
CA PRO A 60 1.48 31.15 5.14
C PRO A 60 2.92 30.83 4.77
N ASP A 61 3.38 31.49 3.70
CA ASP A 61 4.79 31.68 3.39
C ASP A 61 5.52 32.10 4.68
N THR A 62 6.29 31.18 5.24
CA THR A 62 7.21 31.49 6.35
C THR A 62 8.60 31.05 5.96
N SER A 63 9.31 32.04 5.39
CA SER A 63 10.67 32.41 5.78
C SER A 63 11.83 31.51 5.35
N LYS A 64 12.48 31.95 4.27
CA LYS A 64 13.90 32.37 4.21
C LYS A 64 14.95 31.44 4.87
N HIS A 65 15.77 30.82 4.02
CA HIS A 65 17.22 30.76 4.25
C HIS A 65 17.95 30.73 2.90
N VAL A 66 18.12 31.93 2.32
CA VAL A 66 19.27 32.23 1.47
C VAL A 66 20.34 32.69 2.44
N GLU A 67 21.41 31.93 2.61
CA GLU A 67 22.66 32.44 3.16
C GLU A 67 23.78 32.03 2.21
N ASP A 68 24.04 32.93 1.26
CA ASP A 68 25.26 32.96 0.45
C ASP A 68 25.79 34.40 0.49
N LYS A 69 27.11 34.50 0.66
CA LYS A 69 27.99 35.69 0.76
C LYS A 69 28.08 36.49 2.08
N LYS A 70 29.19 36.27 2.77
CA LYS A 70 30.18 37.34 3.02
C LYS A 70 31.60 36.79 2.95
#